data_AF-A0A3M1A0N7-F1
#
_entry.id   AF-A0A3M1A0N7-F1
#
_cell.length_a   1.000
_cell.length_b   1.000
_cell.length_c   1.000
_cell.angle_alpha   90.00
_cell.angle_beta   90.00
_cell.angle_gamma   90.00
#
_symmetry.space_group_name_H-M   'P 1'
#
loop_
_entity.id
_entity.type
_entity.pdbx_description
1 polymer ?
#
loop_
_entity_poly.entity_id
_entity_poly.type
_entity_poly.pdbx_seq_one_letter_code
_entity_poly.pdbx_strand_id
1 'polypeptide(L)' 'MNCYKNEKYLAAYADGQLKNWVIRWVLKKHLKKCKNCLKTLTIQREVKQLLRQRISRIETPQQLNTRIKKQLENILYQE' A
#
# COMPACT_ATOMS: atom_id res chain seq x y z
N MET A 1 18.45 -10.20 9.23
CA MET A 1 18.29 -9.42 7.98
C MET A 1 18.74 -8.00 8.29
N ASN A 2 19.80 -7.53 7.64
CA ASN A 2 20.40 -6.22 7.89
C ASN A 2 19.72 -5.14 7.04
N CYS A 3 19.78 -3.89 7.49
CA CYS A 3 19.12 -2.74 6.86
C CYS A 3 19.40 -2.65 5.34
N TYR A 4 20.65 -2.87 4.92
CA TYR A 4 21.06 -2.87 3.52
C TYR A 4 20.28 -3.86 2.63
N LYS A 5 20.00 -5.07 3.13
CA LYS A 5 19.21 -6.07 2.39
C LYS A 5 17.72 -5.73 2.34
N ASN A 6 17.24 -4.89 3.26
CA ASN A 6 15.83 -4.49 3.34
C ASN A 6 15.51 -3.31 2.44
N GLU A 7 16.46 -2.42 2.18
CA GLU A 7 16.27 -1.19 1.42
C GLU A 7 15.62 -1.45 0.05
N LYS A 8 16.12 -2.47 -0.67
CA LYS A 8 15.55 -2.92 -1.95
C LYS A 8 14.10 -3.43 -1.88
N TYR A 9 13.65 -3.87 -0.70
CA TYR A 9 12.29 -4.35 -0.49
C TYR A 9 11.37 -3.29 0.10
N LEU A 10 11.89 -2.19 0.66
CA LEU A 10 11.08 -1.15 1.29
C LEU A 10 10.15 -0.49 0.28
N ALA A 11 10.65 -0.14 -0.92
CA ALA A 11 9.84 0.47 -1.97
C ALA A 11 8.70 -0.48 -2.41
N ALA A 12 9.04 -1.72 -2.78
CA ALA A 12 8.05 -2.73 -3.14
C ALA A 12 7.04 -3.01 -2.01
N TYR A 13 7.46 -2.90 -0.75
CA TYR A 13 6.58 -3.05 0.41
C TYR A 13 5.67 -1.83 0.60
N ALA A 14 6.19 -0.61 0.44
CA ALA A 14 5.40 0.62 0.44
C ALA A 14 4.34 0.61 -0.66
N ASP A 15 4.66 -0.01 -1.80
CA ASP A 15 3.75 -0.12 -2.92
C ASP A 15 2.70 -1.23 -2.84
N GLY A 16 2.84 -2.14 -1.88
CA GLY A 16 2.01 -3.34 -1.79
C GLY A 16 2.34 -4.38 -2.87
N GLN A 17 3.44 -4.20 -3.59
CA GLN A 17 3.89 -5.06 -4.69
C GLN A 17 4.84 -6.19 -4.24
N LEU A 18 5.24 -6.22 -2.97
CA LEU A 18 6.09 -7.27 -2.45
C LEU A 18 5.33 -8.61 -2.34
N LYS A 19 5.34 -9.43 -3.39
CA LYS A 19 4.52 -10.65 -3.49
C LYS A 19 4.96 -11.78 -2.54
N ASN A 20 6.26 -11.94 -2.31
CA ASN A 20 6.79 -13.02 -1.48
C ASN A 20 6.37 -12.86 -0.01
N TRP A 21 5.54 -13.80 0.48
CA TRP A 21 4.97 -13.76 1.84
C TRP A 21 6.04 -13.89 2.93
N VAL A 22 7.02 -14.77 2.73
CA VAL A 22 8.14 -14.96 3.67
C VAL A 22 8.93 -13.66 3.83
N ILE A 23 9.27 -13.02 2.70
CA ILE A 23 10.00 -11.73 2.73
C ILE A 23 9.14 -10.64 3.40
N ARG A 24 7.84 -10.58 3.10
CA ARG A 24 6.90 -9.66 3.78
C ARG A 24 6.91 -9.85 5.29
N TRP A 25 6.85 -11.09 5.76
CA TRP A 25 6.85 -11.40 7.19
C TRP A 25 8.16 -11.01 7.86
N VAL A 26 9.30 -11.36 7.27
CA VAL A 26 10.63 -11.02 7.80
C VAL A 26 10.82 -9.50 7.83
N LEU A 27 10.42 -8.79 6.77
CA LEU A 27 10.49 -7.33 6.71
C LEU A 27 9.60 -6.68 7.78
N LYS A 28 8.36 -7.17 7.96
CA LYS A 28 7.46 -6.71 9.04
C LYS A 28 8.09 -6.90 10.42
N LYS A 29 8.75 -8.04 10.67
CA LYS A 29 9.48 -8.30 11.92
C LYS A 29 10.65 -7.35 12.12
N HIS A 30 11.39 -7.03 11.04
CA HIS A 30 12.50 -6.08 11.09
C HIS A 30 12.02 -4.65 11.36
N LEU A 31 10.95 -4.19 10.70
CA LEU A 31 10.39 -2.85 10.86
C LEU A 31 9.91 -2.56 12.29
N LYS A 32 9.52 -3.60 13.04
CA LYS A 32 9.20 -3.46 14.48
C LYS A 32 10.41 -3.10 15.34
N LYS A 33 11.64 -3.41 14.88
CA LYS A 33 12.87 -3.24 15.67
C LYS A 33 13.77 -2.12 15.13
N CYS A 34 13.76 -1.88 13.82
CA CYS A 34 14.64 -0.90 13.18
C CYS A 34 13.92 0.43 12.91
N LYS A 35 14.23 1.46 13.71
CA LYS A 35 13.69 2.81 13.53
C LYS A 35 14.07 3.44 12.18
N ASN A 36 15.26 3.17 11.66
CA ASN A 36 15.73 3.75 10.40
C ASN A 36 14.95 3.23 9.19
N CYS A 37 14.77 1.91 9.09
CA CYS A 37 13.95 1.33 8.03
C CYS A 37 12.48 1.70 8.16
N LEU A 38 11.96 1.85 9.39
CA LEU A 38 10.61 2.36 9.61
C LEU A 38 10.46 3.80 9.12
N LYS A 39 11.39 4.70 9.47
CA LYS A 39 11.40 6.09 9.00
C LYS A 39 11.45 6.16 7.46
N THR A 40 12.31 5.35 6.85
CA THR A 40 12.43 5.27 5.38
C THR A 40 11.13 4.82 4.74
N LEU A 41 10.48 3.80 5.29
CA LEU A 41 9.18 3.32 4.81
C LEU A 41 8.09 4.40 4.94
N THR A 42 8.07 5.15 6.05
CA THR A 42 7.12 6.25 6.25
C THR A 42 7.29 7.32 5.18
N ILE A 43 8.53 7.76 4.92
CA ILE A 43 8.84 8.73 3.86
C ILE A 43 8.34 8.22 2.50
N GLN A 44 8.61 6.96 2.14
CA GLN A 44 8.14 6.39 0.88
C GLN A 44 6.61 6.40 0.75
N ARG A 45 5.88 6.17 1.85
CA ARG A 45 4.42 6.23 1.88
C ARG A 45 3.90 7.67 1.72
N GLU A 46 4.54 8.63 2.38
CA GLU A 46 4.20 10.05 2.26
C GLU A 46 4.44 10.55 0.82
N VAL A 47 5.58 10.23 0.23
CA VAL A 47 5.87 10.54 -1.19
C VAL A 47 4.81 9.96 -2.11
N LYS A 48 4.43 8.69 -1.91
CA LYS A 48 3.34 8.06 -2.67
C LYS A 48 2.00 8.78 -2.52
N GLN A 49 1.68 9.24 -1.31
CA GLN A 49 0.46 10.00 -1.05
C GLN A 49 0.49 11.36 -1.75
N LEU A 50 1.61 12.07 -1.71
CA LEU A 50 1.79 13.34 -2.42
C LEU A 50 1.64 13.18 -3.93
N LEU A 51 2.23 12.12 -4.50
CA LEU A 51 2.05 11.79 -5.91
C LEU A 51 0.57 11.54 -6.24
N ARG A 52 -0.15 10.79 -5.41
CA ARG A 52 -1.60 10.55 -5.57
C ARG A 52 -2.46 11.81 -5.48
N GLN A 53 -2.02 12.82 -4.74
CA GLN A 53 -2.73 14.10 -4.60
C GLN A 53 -2.47 15.04 -5.76
N ARG A 54 -1.28 15.01 -6.36
CA ARG A 54 -0.87 15.90 -7.46
C ARG A 54 -1.25 15.39 -8.84
N ILE A 55 -1.60 14.12 -8.97
CA ILE A 55 -2.06 13.55 -10.25
C ILE A 55 -3.54 13.86 -10.44
N SER A 56 -3.89 14.49 -11.56
CA SER A 56 -5.26 14.65 -12.02
C SER A 56 -5.90 13.27 -12.18
N ARG A 57 -6.85 12.96 -11.28
CA ARG A 57 -7.57 11.70 -11.36
C ARG A 57 -8.45 11.71 -12.61
N ILE A 58 -8.37 10.62 -13.37
CA ILE A 58 -9.34 10.36 -14.44
C ILE A 58 -10.69 10.14 -13.77
N GLU A 59 -11.72 10.82 -14.27
CA GLU A 59 -13.08 10.61 -13.78
C GLU A 59 -13.49 9.15 -13.99
N THR A 60 -14.01 8.53 -12.93
CA THR A 60 -14.47 7.14 -12.99
C THR A 60 -15.66 7.06 -13.94
N PRO A 61 -15.67 6.13 -14.92
CA PRO A 61 -16.82 5.93 -15.79
C PRO A 61 -18.10 5.71 -14.97
N GLN A 62 -19.18 6.41 -15.31
CA GLN A 62 -20.42 6.41 -14.53
C GLN A 62 -20.99 5.00 -14.35
N GLN A 63 -20.91 4.16 -15.38
CA GLN A 63 -21.33 2.75 -15.33
C GLN A 63 -20.56 1.94 -14.27
N LEU A 64 -19.26 2.18 -14.12
CA LEU A 64 -18.43 1.49 -13.13
C LEU A 64 -18.81 1.93 -11.71
N ASN A 65 -19.05 3.23 -11.52
CA ASN A 65 -19.49 3.78 -10.24
C ASN A 65 -20.84 3.17 -9.81
N THR A 66 -21.82 3.12 -10.73
CA THR A 66 -23.13 2.50 -10.47
C THR A 66 -23.02 1.03 -10.11
N ARG A 67 -22.18 0.26 -10.84
CA ARG A 67 -21.95 -1.17 -10.54
C ARG A 67 -21.34 -1.38 -9.16
N ILE A 68 -20.37 -0.56 -8.78
CA ILE A 68 -19.73 -0.66 -7.45
C ILE A 68 -20.74 -0.32 -6.35
N LYS A 69 -21.50 0.78 -6.48
CA LYS A 69 -22.52 1.18 -5.50
C LYS A 69 -23.56 0.10 -5.27
N LYS A 70 -24.12 -0.45 -6.35
CA LYS A 70 -25.12 -1.53 -6.27
C LYS A 70 -24.57 -2.78 -5.56
N GLN A 71 -23.30 -3.12 -5.80
CA GLN A 71 -22.69 -4.25 -5.09
C GLN A 71 -22.43 -3.97 -3.60
N LEU A 72 -22.04 -2.75 -3.25
CA LEU A 72 -21.88 -2.36 -1.85
C LEU A 72 -23.21 -2.38 -1.10
N GLU A 73 -24.29 -1.89 -1.71
CA GLU A 73 -25.65 -1.97 -1.15
C GLU A 73 -26.05 -3.42 -0.89
N ASN A 74 -25.87 -4.32 -1.87
CA ASN A 74 -26.18 -5.74 -1.68
C ASN A 74 -25.41 -6.38 -0.52
N ILE A 75 -24.15 -6.01 -0.30
CA ILE A 75 -23.34 -6.52 0.83
C ILE A 75 -23.87 -6.01 2.17
N LEU A 76 -24.33 -4.75 2.23
CA LEU A 76 -24.79 -4.11 3.47
C LEU A 76 -26.22 -4.50 3.86
N TYR A 77 -27.03 -4.97 2.91
CA TYR A 77 -28.43 -5.38 3.14
C TYR A 77 -28.65 -6.91 3.06
N GLN A 78 -27.58 -7.70 3.10
CA GLN A 78 -27.60 -9.17 3.20
C GLN A 78 -27.28 -9.69 4.62
N GLU A 79 -27.22 -8.80 5.62
CA GLU A 79 -27.28 -9.10 7.06
C GLU A 79 -28.68 -8.76 7.62
#